data_AF-A0AAU9V5R2-F1
#
_entry.id   AF-A0AAU9V5R2-F1
#
_cell.length_a   1.000
_cell.length_b   1.000
_cell.length_c   1.000
_cell.angle_alpha   90.00
_cell.angle_beta   90.00
_cell.angle_gamma   90.00
#
_symmetry.space_group_name_H-M   'P 1'
#
loop_
_entity.id
_entity.type
_entity.pdbx_description
1 polymer ?
#
loop_
_entity_poly.entity_id
_entity_poly.type
_entity_poly.pdbx_seq_one_letter_code
_entity_poly.pdbx_strand_id
1 'polypeptide(L)'
;MRLSLVLLWFGAAVACGPGRGFTRRHGPRRLTPLVFNQHDPNISENSKSASGPPEGRITRDDEKFRDLVPNYNPDIDFKDDEGTGADRLMTQWLRKLHSPCRRKSYEKVPPGSKASVLQSIGRFNPNRYDT
;
A
#
# COMPACT_ATOMS: atom_id res chain seq x y z
N MET A 1 51.38 -49.24 -0.96
CA MET A 1 51.53 -47.77 -0.89
C MET A 1 50.76 -46.99 -1.99
N ARG A 2 49.93 -47.63 -2.84
CA ARG A 2 49.16 -46.92 -3.90
C ARG A 2 47.68 -46.73 -3.57
N LEU A 3 47.10 -47.60 -2.73
CA LEU A 3 45.70 -47.50 -2.27
C LEU A 3 45.44 -46.33 -1.31
N SER A 4 46.43 -45.94 -0.51
CA SER A 4 46.32 -44.82 0.44
C SER A 4 46.21 -43.46 -0.23
N LEU A 5 46.77 -43.31 -1.44
CA LEU A 5 46.71 -42.07 -2.23
C LEU A 5 45.32 -41.87 -2.87
N VAL A 6 44.63 -42.94 -3.23
CA VAL A 6 43.31 -42.89 -3.86
C VAL A 6 42.22 -42.50 -2.85
N LEU A 7 42.30 -43.01 -1.61
CA LEU A 7 41.36 -42.66 -0.54
C LEU A 7 41.49 -41.19 -0.10
N LEU A 8 42.70 -40.63 -0.13
CA LEU A 8 42.95 -39.23 0.21
C LEU A 8 42.35 -38.26 -0.83
N TRP A 9 42.30 -38.67 -2.10
CA TRP A 9 41.68 -37.89 -3.18
C TRP A 9 40.15 -37.90 -3.14
N PHE A 10 39.53 -39.02 -2.79
CA PHE A 10 38.07 -39.09 -2.60
C PHE A 10 37.59 -38.26 -1.39
N GLY A 11 38.39 -38.19 -0.32
CA GLY A 11 38.08 -37.36 0.85
C GLY A 11 38.11 -35.85 0.60
N ALA A 12 38.94 -35.38 -0.34
CA ALA A 12 39.01 -33.97 -0.70
C ALA A 12 37.79 -33.51 -1.55
N ALA A 13 37.20 -34.42 -2.33
CA ALA A 13 36.05 -34.11 -3.19
C ALA A 13 34.74 -33.89 -2.42
N VAL A 14 34.59 -34.48 -1.22
CA VAL A 14 33.40 -34.30 -0.36
C VAL A 14 33.41 -32.99 0.44
N ALA A 15 34.52 -32.25 0.45
CA ALA A 15 34.62 -30.96 1.15
C ALA A 15 34.06 -29.77 0.34
N CYS A 16 33.74 -29.94 -0.95
CA CYS A 16 33.22 -28.91 -1.85
C CYS A 16 31.70 -29.03 -2.08
N GLY A 17 30.93 -29.28 -1.01
CA GLY A 17 29.48 -29.04 -1.06
C GLY A 17 29.20 -27.55 -1.27
N PRO A 18 28.12 -27.13 -1.95
CA PRO A 18 27.79 -25.72 -2.17
C PRO A 18 27.84 -24.98 -0.83
N GLY A 19 28.88 -24.16 -0.67
CA GLY A 19 29.18 -23.48 0.58
C GLY A 19 27.99 -22.67 1.06
N ARG A 20 27.85 -22.54 2.39
CA ARG A 20 26.79 -21.74 3.03
C ARG A 20 26.73 -20.35 2.37
N GLY A 21 25.77 -20.16 1.47
CA GLY A 21 25.66 -18.95 0.68
C GLY A 21 25.55 -17.74 1.58
N PHE A 22 26.56 -16.88 1.57
CA PHE A 22 26.58 -15.59 2.27
C PHE A 22 25.69 -14.58 1.53
N THR A 23 24.43 -14.92 1.30
CA THR A 23 23.42 -13.93 0.92
C THR A 23 22.90 -13.30 2.20
N ARG A 24 23.38 -12.09 2.52
CA ARG A 24 22.69 -11.27 3.51
C ARG A 24 21.33 -10.94 2.92
N ARG A 25 20.30 -11.73 3.25
CA ARG A 25 18.91 -11.35 2.95
C ARG A 25 18.68 -10.00 3.62
N HIS A 26 18.42 -8.96 2.83
CA HIS A 26 17.92 -7.71 3.38
C HIS A 26 16.66 -8.06 4.18
N GLY A 27 16.74 -7.88 5.50
CA GLY A 27 15.60 -8.09 6.36
C GLY A 27 14.42 -7.23 5.89
N PRO A 28 13.18 -7.65 6.16
CA PRO A 28 12.01 -6.85 5.83
C PRO A 28 12.15 -5.45 6.44
N ARG A 29 11.77 -4.42 5.69
CA ARG A 29 11.73 -3.04 6.21
C ARG A 29 10.87 -3.02 7.48
N ARG A 30 11.42 -2.51 8.58
CA ARG A 30 10.67 -2.29 9.82
C ARG A 30 9.68 -1.16 9.55
N LEU A 31 8.40 -1.41 9.81
CA LEU A 31 7.39 -0.36 9.76
C LEU A 31 7.34 0.23 11.15
N THR A 32 7.64 1.52 11.27
CA THR A 32 7.46 2.28 12.51
C THR A 32 6.05 2.85 12.49
N PRO A 33 5.23 2.63 13.53
CA PRO A 33 3.90 3.22 13.60
C PRO A 33 4.02 4.73 13.69
N LEU A 34 3.08 5.45 13.06
CA LEU A 34 2.96 6.89 13.20
C LEU A 34 2.37 7.22 14.58
N VAL A 35 2.90 8.26 15.22
CA VAL A 35 2.34 8.81 16.47
C VAL A 35 1.13 9.69 16.14
N PHE A 36 0.24 9.88 17.11
CA PHE A 36 -0.89 10.82 16.95
C PHE A 36 -0.40 12.21 16.52
N ASN A 37 -1.05 12.80 15.50
CA ASN A 37 -0.66 14.05 14.83
C ASN A 37 0.69 14.03 14.09
N GLN A 38 1.32 12.88 13.89
CA GLN A 38 2.49 12.75 13.02
C GLN A 38 2.07 12.63 11.55
N HIS A 39 2.79 13.32 10.67
CA HIS A 39 2.61 13.23 9.22
C HIS A 39 3.98 12.96 8.58
N ASP A 40 4.01 12.09 7.58
CA ASP A 40 5.20 11.80 6.79
C ASP A 40 4.90 12.03 5.30
N PRO A 41 5.65 12.90 4.61
CA PRO A 41 6.73 13.74 5.12
C PRO A 41 6.25 14.79 6.14
N ASN A 42 7.13 15.23 7.05
CA ASN A 42 6.82 16.26 8.06
C ASN A 42 6.77 17.68 7.44
N ILE A 43 5.87 17.84 6.47
CA ILE A 43 5.59 19.07 5.73
C ILE A 43 4.06 19.14 5.57
N SER A 44 3.51 20.33 5.35
CA SER A 44 2.08 20.49 5.10
C SER A 44 1.60 19.66 3.90
N GLU A 45 0.39 19.13 3.99
CA GLU A 45 -0.25 18.33 2.92
C GLU A 45 -0.26 19.08 1.58
N ASN A 46 -0.54 20.39 1.62
CA ASN A 46 -0.68 21.22 0.42
C ASN A 46 0.67 21.63 -0.21
N SER A 47 1.79 21.18 0.34
CA SER A 47 3.12 21.46 -0.19
C SER A 47 3.40 20.65 -1.46
N LYS A 48 4.17 21.21 -2.39
CA LYS A 48 4.54 20.55 -3.67
C LYS A 48 5.32 19.24 -3.48
N SER A 49 5.97 19.06 -2.33
CA SER A 49 6.71 17.83 -1.97
C SER A 49 5.84 16.76 -1.33
N ALA A 50 4.59 17.08 -0.97
CA ALA A 50 3.60 16.16 -0.41
C ALA A 50 2.46 15.93 -1.43
N SER A 51 1.24 16.35 -1.12
CA SER A 51 0.05 16.17 -1.99
C SER A 51 -0.13 17.29 -3.01
N GLY A 52 0.54 18.44 -2.83
CA GLY A 52 0.42 19.61 -3.70
C GLY A 52 -0.80 20.49 -3.41
N PRO A 53 -0.92 21.65 -4.08
CA PRO A 53 -2.00 22.59 -3.85
C PRO A 53 -3.36 21.99 -4.25
N PRO A 54 -4.45 22.27 -3.51
CA PRO A 54 -5.77 21.76 -3.83
C PRO A 54 -6.30 22.38 -5.13
N GLU A 55 -6.79 21.55 -6.04
CA GLU A 55 -7.31 22.00 -7.34
C GLU A 55 -8.74 22.55 -7.30
N GLY A 56 -9.39 22.53 -6.14
CA GLY A 56 -10.78 22.95 -5.94
C GLY A 56 -11.72 21.80 -5.58
N ARG A 57 -12.95 22.15 -5.16
CA ARG A 57 -14.00 21.19 -4.85
C ARG A 57 -14.57 20.63 -6.16
N ILE A 58 -14.73 19.31 -6.24
CA ILE A 58 -15.34 18.63 -7.38
C ILE A 58 -16.81 18.40 -7.08
N THR A 59 -17.68 18.93 -7.92
CA THR A 59 -19.14 18.71 -7.92
C THR A 59 -19.51 17.63 -8.97
N ARG A 60 -20.78 17.20 -9.01
CA ARG A 60 -21.21 16.14 -9.95
C ARG A 60 -21.24 16.59 -11.41
N ASP A 61 -21.40 17.89 -11.63
CA ASP A 61 -21.55 18.49 -12.96
C ASP A 61 -20.19 18.85 -13.59
N ASP A 62 -19.10 18.77 -12.82
CA ASP A 62 -17.76 19.10 -13.27
C ASP A 62 -17.17 18.02 -14.19
N GLU A 63 -16.40 18.43 -15.20
CA GLU A 63 -15.67 17.52 -16.08
C GLU A 63 -14.72 16.60 -15.30
N LYS A 64 -14.11 17.13 -14.23
CA LYS A 64 -13.21 16.39 -13.32
C LYS A 64 -13.92 15.24 -12.60
N PHE A 65 -15.25 15.28 -12.46
CA PHE A 65 -16.00 14.17 -11.87
C PHE A 65 -15.96 12.93 -12.76
N ARG A 66 -15.86 13.11 -14.09
CA ARG A 66 -15.80 12.01 -15.06
C ARG A 66 -14.50 11.21 -14.98
N ASP A 67 -13.44 11.84 -14.45
CA ASP A 67 -12.13 11.19 -14.26
C ASP A 67 -12.08 10.33 -12.98
N LEU A 68 -13.05 10.51 -12.09
CA LEU A 68 -13.19 9.68 -10.88
C LEU A 68 -13.66 8.28 -11.26
N VAL A 69 -13.00 7.28 -10.70
CA VAL A 69 -13.29 5.88 -10.98
C VAL A 69 -13.71 5.18 -9.70
N PRO A 70 -14.81 4.40 -9.72
CA PRO A 70 -15.24 3.65 -8.57
C PRO A 70 -14.26 2.54 -8.19
N ASN A 71 -14.09 2.31 -6.90
CA ASN A 71 -13.28 1.22 -6.34
C ASN A 71 -14.18 0.15 -5.70
N TYR A 72 -14.14 -1.06 -6.25
CA TYR A 72 -14.92 -2.21 -5.81
C TYR A 72 -14.07 -3.30 -5.14
N ASN A 73 -12.98 -2.92 -4.47
CA ASN A 73 -12.11 -3.88 -3.80
C ASN A 73 -12.83 -4.54 -2.58
N PRO A 74 -12.96 -5.88 -2.52
CA PRO A 74 -13.63 -6.57 -1.41
C PRO A 74 -12.87 -6.50 -0.07
N ASP A 75 -11.59 -6.14 -0.09
CA ASP A 75 -10.74 -6.00 1.10
C ASP A 75 -10.97 -4.67 1.84
N ILE A 76 -11.79 -3.78 1.28
CA ILE A 76 -12.09 -2.47 1.82
C ILE A 76 -13.57 -2.40 2.18
N ASP A 77 -13.86 -2.15 3.46
CA ASP A 77 -15.21 -1.90 3.94
C ASP A 77 -15.52 -0.40 3.78
N PHE A 78 -16.36 -0.08 2.80
CA PHE A 78 -16.90 1.26 2.58
C PHE A 78 -18.18 1.40 3.40
N LYS A 79 -18.26 2.43 4.25
CA LYS A 79 -19.38 2.62 5.17
C LYS A 79 -20.65 3.16 4.49
N ASP A 80 -20.50 3.99 3.46
CA ASP A 80 -21.55 4.55 2.58
C ASP A 80 -22.87 4.97 3.26
N ASP A 81 -22.77 5.68 4.40
CA ASP A 81 -23.91 6.17 5.19
C ASP A 81 -24.90 7.03 4.36
N GLU A 82 -24.44 7.67 3.26
CA GLU A 82 -25.26 8.52 2.39
C GLU A 82 -26.02 7.77 1.29
N GLY A 83 -25.76 6.47 1.06
CA GLY A 83 -26.42 5.68 0.01
C GLY A 83 -26.15 6.12 -1.45
N THR A 84 -25.27 7.10 -1.66
CA THR A 84 -24.93 7.65 -2.99
C THR A 84 -23.72 6.96 -3.63
N GLY A 85 -22.99 6.14 -2.87
CA GLY A 85 -21.77 5.48 -3.34
C GLY A 85 -20.57 6.42 -3.55
N ALA A 86 -20.65 7.68 -3.09
CA ALA A 86 -19.59 8.67 -3.25
C ALA A 86 -18.26 8.21 -2.62
N ASP A 87 -18.30 7.45 -1.53
CA ASP A 87 -17.10 6.92 -0.86
C ASP A 87 -16.27 5.97 -1.73
N ARG A 88 -16.89 5.39 -2.76
CA ARG A 88 -16.23 4.46 -3.69
C ARG A 88 -15.52 5.21 -4.82
N LEU A 89 -15.95 6.44 -5.11
CA LEU A 89 -15.39 7.26 -6.17
C LEU A 89 -14.08 7.88 -5.68
N MET A 90 -13.01 7.68 -6.45
CA MET A 90 -11.69 8.21 -6.17
C MET A 90 -10.90 8.42 -7.46
N THR A 91 -9.85 9.23 -7.40
CA THR A 91 -8.94 9.40 -8.54
C THR A 91 -8.26 8.08 -8.90
N GLN A 92 -7.86 7.92 -10.16
CA GLN A 92 -7.22 6.69 -10.62
C GLN A 92 -5.93 6.38 -9.84
N TRP A 93 -5.18 7.41 -9.48
CA TRP A 93 -3.96 7.27 -8.69
C TRP A 93 -4.24 6.75 -7.29
N LEU A 94 -5.28 7.26 -6.62
CA LEU A 94 -5.70 6.79 -5.30
C LEU A 94 -6.21 5.34 -5.35
N ARG A 95 -7.00 4.97 -6.36
CA ARG A 95 -7.40 3.57 -6.59
C ARG A 95 -6.18 2.66 -6.68
N LYS A 96 -5.18 3.05 -7.47
CA LYS A 96 -3.93 2.29 -7.64
C LYS A 96 -3.11 2.21 -6.35
N LEU A 97 -3.14 3.23 -5.49
CA LEU A 97 -2.50 3.16 -4.18
C LEU A 97 -3.15 2.09 -3.27
N HIS A 98 -4.48 1.97 -3.37
CA HIS A 98 -5.26 1.05 -2.53
C HIS A 98 -5.18 -0.43 -2.95
N SER A 99 -4.92 -0.78 -4.21
CA SER A 99 -5.03 -2.17 -4.71
C SER A 99 -3.80 -3.07 -4.45
N PRO A 100 -2.52 -2.67 -4.71
CA PRO A 100 -1.39 -3.60 -4.65
C PRO A 100 -0.44 -3.41 -3.45
N CYS A 101 -0.26 -2.18 -2.96
CA CYS A 101 0.78 -1.88 -1.96
C CYS A 101 0.35 -2.20 -0.52
N ARG A 102 -0.96 -2.15 -0.23
CA ARG A 102 -1.45 -2.41 1.12
C ARG A 102 -1.33 -3.87 1.56
N ARG A 103 -1.30 -4.84 0.63
CA ARG A 103 -1.29 -6.27 0.98
C ARG A 103 -0.11 -6.63 1.90
N LYS A 104 1.07 -6.03 1.68
CA LYS A 104 2.26 -6.22 2.54
C LYS A 104 2.17 -5.51 3.90
N SER A 105 1.41 -4.42 4.01
CA SER A 105 1.17 -3.74 5.28
C SER A 105 0.11 -4.47 6.10
N TYR A 106 -0.97 -4.93 5.47
CA TYR A 106 -2.03 -5.72 6.12
C TYR A 106 -1.54 -7.07 6.63
N GLU A 107 -0.53 -7.66 5.98
CA GLU A 107 0.08 -8.90 6.47
C GLU A 107 0.76 -8.73 7.85
N LYS A 108 1.12 -7.51 8.25
CA LYS A 108 1.61 -7.21 9.60
C LYS A 108 0.49 -6.85 10.60
N VAL A 109 -0.74 -6.74 10.14
CA VAL A 109 -1.94 -6.45 10.95
C VAL A 109 -2.57 -7.79 11.35
N PRO A 110 -3.19 -7.93 12.54
CA PRO A 110 -3.85 -9.16 12.95
C PRO A 110 -4.81 -9.71 11.88
N PRO A 111 -4.85 -11.05 11.68
CA PRO A 111 -5.66 -11.68 10.65
C PRO A 111 -7.14 -11.35 10.85
N GLY A 112 -7.84 -11.09 9.74
CA GLY A 112 -9.26 -10.67 9.74
C GLY A 112 -9.47 -9.15 9.82
N SER A 113 -8.41 -8.36 9.97
CA SER A 113 -8.52 -6.89 9.92
C SER A 113 -8.65 -6.39 8.49
N LYS A 114 -9.64 -5.52 8.24
CA LYS A 114 -9.86 -4.88 6.94
C LYS A 114 -9.57 -3.39 6.97
N ALA A 115 -9.31 -2.83 5.80
CA ALA A 115 -9.33 -1.39 5.61
C ALA A 115 -10.77 -0.89 5.72
N SER A 116 -11.02 0.20 6.43
CA SER A 116 -12.29 0.91 6.30
C SER A 116 -12.05 2.32 5.78
N VAL A 117 -12.89 2.74 4.83
CA VAL A 117 -12.92 4.11 4.31
C VAL A 117 -14.15 4.77 4.92
N LEU A 118 -13.91 5.79 5.73
CA LEU A 118 -14.96 6.53 6.46
C LEU A 118 -15.38 7.83 5.76
N GLN A 119 -14.54 8.37 4.88
CA GLN A 119 -14.81 9.61 4.17
C GLN A 119 -13.98 9.68 2.88
N SER A 120 -14.63 9.88 1.73
CA SER A 120 -13.96 10.16 0.44
C SER A 120 -14.21 11.60 -0.02
N ILE A 121 -14.57 11.82 -1.29
CA ILE A 121 -14.81 13.08 -2.02
C ILE A 121 -15.89 14.02 -1.44
N GLY A 122 -16.17 13.95 -0.14
CA GLY A 122 -17.11 14.79 0.58
C GLY A 122 -18.55 14.27 0.48
N ARG A 123 -19.41 14.75 1.38
CA ARG A 123 -20.84 14.42 1.35
C ARG A 123 -21.49 15.11 0.17
N PHE A 124 -21.82 14.34 -0.87
CA PHE A 124 -22.68 14.81 -1.94
C PHE A 124 -24.13 14.81 -1.45
N ASN A 125 -24.54 15.93 -0.84
CA ASN A 125 -25.94 16.12 -0.46
C ASN A 125 -26.75 16.49 -1.72
N PRO A 126 -27.70 15.64 -2.18
CA PRO A 126 -28.51 15.95 -3.36
C PRO A 126 -29.45 17.16 -3.17
N ASN A 127 -29.65 17.63 -1.93
CA ASN A 127 -30.55 18.73 -1.59
C ASN A 127 -29.85 20.02 -1.15
N ARG A 128 -28.52 20.11 -1.28
CA ARG A 128 -27.81 21.39 -1.17
C ARG A 128 -27.26 21.74 -2.54
N TYR A 129 -27.86 22.75 -3.16
CA TYR A 129 -27.12 23.56 -4.11
C TYR A 129 -25.96 24.18 -3.33
N ASP A 130 -24.75 23.67 -3.55
CA ASP A 130 -23.53 24.23 -3.00
C ASP A 130 -23.32 25.60 -3.64
N THR A 131 -23.68 26.67 -2.92
CA THR A 131 -23.23 28.06 -3.20
C THR A 131 -21.82 28.27 -2.71
#